data_AF-A0AAC9P637-F1
#
_entry.id   AF-A0AAC9P637-F1
#
_cell.length_a   1.000
_cell.length_b   1.000
_cell.length_c   1.000
_cell.angle_alpha   90.00
_cell.angle_beta   90.00
_cell.angle_gamma   90.00
#
_symmetry.space_group_name_H-M   'P 1'
#
loop_
_entity.id
_entity.type
_entity.pdbx_description
1 polymer ?
#
loop_
_entity_poly.entity_id
_entity_poly.type
_entity_poly.pdbx_seq_one_letter_code
_entity_poly.pdbx_strand_id
1 'polypeptide(L)'
;MDEFYTEQMWTSNTSFGDVPHQWRAYSAGGEEVARVLLSLRYDSHLRGALPAVMIWNFEVREDLRRRGLYLGSMIVSDLLSDHADREVYAGPASGSEGFWKRTRLQRCECARCAGTDHFVYRP
;
A
#
# COMPACT_ATOMS: atom_id res chain seq x y z
N MET A 1 -7.14 -23.71 -12.34
CA MET A 1 -6.69 -22.79 -13.40
C MET A 1 -5.69 -21.90 -12.70
N ASP A 2 -4.43 -22.29 -12.74
CA ASP A 2 -3.37 -21.62 -11.99
C ASP A 2 -2.85 -20.49 -12.87
N GLU A 3 -3.45 -19.32 -12.73
CA GLU A 3 -2.93 -18.09 -13.33
C GLU A 3 -1.70 -17.66 -12.53
N PHE A 4 -0.54 -18.16 -12.94
CA PHE A 4 0.73 -17.57 -12.55
C PHE A 4 0.82 -16.16 -13.14
N TYR A 5 0.67 -15.15 -12.29
CA TYR A 5 0.86 -13.74 -12.64
C TYR A 5 2.33 -13.51 -13.05
N THR A 6 2.59 -13.39 -14.35
CA THR A 6 3.96 -13.24 -14.93
C THR A 6 4.49 -11.82 -14.78
N GLU A 7 5.82 -11.64 -14.63
CA GLU A 7 6.58 -10.38 -14.48
C GLU A 7 6.13 -9.22 -15.41
N GLN A 8 5.62 -9.54 -16.61
CA GLN A 8 5.04 -8.56 -17.53
C GLN A 8 3.73 -7.94 -17.05
N MET A 9 2.88 -8.67 -16.33
CA MET A 9 1.68 -8.10 -15.69
C MET A 9 2.01 -7.16 -14.53
N TRP A 10 3.26 -7.18 -14.03
CA TRP A 10 3.78 -6.31 -12.96
C TRP A 10 4.30 -4.96 -13.49
N THR A 11 4.46 -4.85 -14.81
CA THR A 11 4.96 -3.65 -15.50
C THR A 11 3.99 -3.11 -16.55
N SER A 12 3.02 -3.90 -17.03
CA SER A 12 2.19 -3.54 -18.19
C SER A 12 0.92 -2.75 -17.89
N ASN A 13 0.57 -2.52 -16.62
CA ASN A 13 -0.62 -1.72 -16.27
C ASN A 13 -0.32 -0.22 -16.12
N THR A 14 0.69 0.28 -16.83
CA THR A 14 1.21 1.65 -16.73
C THR A 14 0.51 2.58 -17.73
N SER A 15 -0.71 3.01 -17.43
CA SER A 15 -1.12 4.39 -17.75
C SER A 15 -0.99 5.30 -16.52
N PHE A 16 0.06 5.07 -15.74
CA PHE A 16 0.46 6.01 -14.69
C PHE A 16 1.01 7.25 -15.41
N GLY A 17 0.33 8.39 -15.31
CA GLY A 17 0.87 9.66 -15.80
C GLY A 17 2.17 10.06 -15.10
N ASP A 18 2.55 11.33 -15.12
CA ASP A 18 3.82 11.84 -14.55
C ASP A 18 3.93 11.79 -13.01
N VAL A 19 3.16 10.94 -12.34
CA VAL A 19 3.24 10.76 -10.89
C VAL A 19 4.46 9.87 -10.59
N PRO A 20 5.39 10.30 -9.72
CA PRO A 20 6.54 9.48 -9.35
C PRO A 20 6.08 8.23 -8.60
N HIS A 21 6.43 7.06 -9.15
CA HIS A 21 6.17 5.76 -8.56
C HIS A 21 7.47 5.08 -8.15
N GLN A 22 7.42 4.29 -7.09
CA GLN A 22 8.55 3.52 -6.60
C GLN A 22 8.12 2.13 -6.17
N TRP A 23 8.74 1.10 -6.76
CA TRP A 23 8.68 -0.25 -6.22
C TRP A 23 9.67 -0.42 -5.08
N ARG A 24 9.23 -1.06 -4.00
CA ARG A 24 10.07 -1.48 -2.88
C ARG A 24 9.89 -2.98 -2.63
N ALA A 25 10.97 -3.73 -2.81
CA ALA A 25 11.02 -5.15 -2.51
C ALA A 25 11.49 -5.38 -1.07
N TYR A 26 10.94 -6.41 -0.43
CA TYR A 26 11.32 -6.87 0.89
C TYR A 26 11.78 -8.32 0.79
N SER A 27 12.99 -8.60 1.27
CA SER A 27 13.61 -9.92 1.16
C SER A 27 13.96 -10.50 2.52
N ALA A 28 13.82 -11.81 2.66
CA ALA A 28 14.26 -12.57 3.83
C ALA A 28 15.05 -13.79 3.35
N GLY A 29 16.26 -13.99 3.88
CA GLY A 29 17.13 -15.09 3.46
C GLY A 29 17.56 -15.03 1.99
N GLY A 30 17.56 -13.85 1.37
CA GLY A 30 17.93 -13.65 -0.04
C GLY A 30 16.76 -13.80 -1.04
N GLU A 31 15.58 -14.21 -0.58
CA GLU A 31 14.38 -14.31 -1.42
C GLU A 31 13.45 -13.14 -1.18
N GLU A 32 12.83 -12.60 -2.24
CA GLU A 32 11.75 -11.64 -2.10
C GLU A 32 10.52 -12.31 -1.47
N VAL A 33 10.02 -11.72 -0.39
CA VAL A 33 8.87 -12.22 0.37
C VAL A 33 7.66 -11.29 0.26
N ALA A 34 7.87 -10.04 -0.12
CA ALA A 34 6.83 -9.06 -0.35
C ALA A 34 7.33 -7.90 -1.22
N ARG A 35 6.40 -7.17 -1.83
CA ARG A 35 6.71 -5.93 -2.54
C ARG A 35 5.57 -4.92 -2.41
N VAL A 36 5.93 -3.65 -2.51
CA VAL A 36 4.99 -2.52 -2.41
C VAL A 36 5.24 -1.56 -3.55
N LEU A 37 4.17 -1.13 -4.23
CA LEU A 37 4.19 -0.01 -5.15
C LEU A 37 3.71 1.23 -4.42
N LEU A 38 4.58 2.23 -4.34
CA LEU A 38 4.27 3.53 -3.78
C LEU A 38 4.06 4.54 -4.91
N SER A 39 3.00 5.32 -4.81
CA SER A 39 2.88 6.60 -5.50
C SER A 39 3.33 7.69 -4.53
N LEU A 40 4.43 8.36 -4.86
CA LEU A 40 5.11 9.31 -3.96
C LEU A 40 4.47 10.70 -3.96
N ARG A 41 3.48 10.94 -4.82
CA ARG A 41 2.75 12.20 -4.92
C ARG A 41 1.27 11.93 -5.15
N TYR A 42 0.59 11.56 -4.07
CA TYR A 42 -0.85 11.40 -4.03
C TYR A 42 -1.52 12.66 -3.49
N ASP A 43 -2.67 13.03 -4.05
CA ASP A 43 -3.43 14.17 -3.56
C ASP A 43 -4.05 13.85 -2.21
N SER A 44 -3.64 14.59 -1.18
CA SER A 44 -4.29 14.52 0.11
C SER A 44 -5.78 14.85 -0.01
N HIS A 45 -6.60 14.17 0.80
CA HIS A 45 -8.02 14.48 0.90
C HIS A 45 -8.30 15.61 1.90
N LEU A 46 -7.29 16.07 2.64
CA LEU A 46 -7.35 17.27 3.45
C LEU A 46 -6.97 18.49 2.60
N ARG A 47 -7.78 19.54 2.69
CA ARG A 47 -7.53 20.78 1.93
C ARG A 47 -6.27 21.47 2.47
N GLY A 48 -5.31 21.75 1.59
CA GLY A 48 -4.08 22.48 1.92
C GLY A 48 -2.99 21.63 2.59
N ALA A 49 -3.17 20.32 2.67
CA ALA A 49 -2.14 19.41 3.14
C ALA A 49 -1.03 19.23 2.09
N LEU A 50 0.15 18.82 2.56
CA LEU A 50 1.25 18.39 1.71
C LEU A 50 0.83 17.18 0.85
N PRO A 51 1.48 16.94 -0.30
CA PRO A 51 1.26 15.72 -1.05
C PRO A 51 1.46 14.49 -0.17
N ALA A 52 0.53 13.55 -0.25
CA ALA A 52 0.56 12.30 0.48
C ALA A 52 1.36 11.22 -0.29
N VAL A 53 1.62 10.10 0.38
CA VAL A 53 2.08 8.85 -0.25
C VAL A 53 0.90 7.90 -0.36
N MET A 54 0.81 7.13 -1.43
CA MET A 54 -0.22 6.10 -1.59
C MET A 54 0.43 4.74 -1.81
N ILE A 55 0.05 3.77 -0.97
CA ILE A 55 0.30 2.35 -1.19
C ILE A 55 -0.68 1.90 -2.28
N TRP A 56 -0.21 1.90 -3.52
CA TRP A 56 -1.01 1.59 -4.71
C TRP A 56 -1.19 0.09 -4.90
N ASN A 57 -0.13 -0.68 -4.63
CA ASN A 57 -0.19 -2.13 -4.62
C ASN A 57 0.64 -2.68 -3.45
N PHE A 58 0.18 -3.76 -2.85
CA PHE A 58 0.89 -4.45 -1.79
C PHE A 58 0.65 -5.95 -1.86
N GLU A 59 1.74 -6.69 -2.04
CA GLU A 59 1.71 -8.13 -2.16
C GLU A 59 2.70 -8.77 -1.22
N VAL A 60 2.24 -9.81 -0.52
CA VAL A 60 3.07 -10.75 0.24
C VAL A 60 3.00 -12.08 -0.48
N ARG A 61 4.12 -12.80 -0.57
CA ARG A 61 4.19 -14.13 -1.19
C ARG A 61 3.16 -15.06 -0.57
N GLU A 62 2.45 -15.81 -1.41
CA GLU A 62 1.23 -16.52 -1.00
C GLU A 62 1.48 -17.57 0.08
N ASP A 63 2.56 -18.33 -0.04
CA ASP A 63 2.99 -19.35 0.92
C ASP A 63 3.31 -18.77 2.31
N LEU A 64 3.54 -17.45 2.41
CA LEU A 64 3.82 -16.74 3.64
C LEU A 64 2.59 -16.02 4.21
N ARG A 65 1.49 -15.95 3.46
CA ARG A 65 0.24 -15.33 3.94
C ARG A 65 -0.36 -16.14 5.08
N ARG A 66 -0.93 -15.45 6.07
CA ARG A 66 -1.66 -16.03 7.22
C ARG A 66 -0.87 -17.02 8.08
N ARG A 67 0.46 -17.11 7.93
CA ARG A 67 1.36 -17.95 8.75
C ARG A 67 1.74 -17.33 10.11
N GLY A 68 1.03 -16.30 10.56
CA GLY A 68 1.31 -15.65 11.85
C GLY A 68 2.60 -14.81 11.90
N LEU A 69 3.33 -14.66 10.79
CA LEU A 69 4.56 -13.87 10.74
C LEU A 69 4.32 -12.35 10.64
N TYR A 70 3.07 -11.91 10.58
CA TYR A 70 2.64 -10.50 10.48
C TYR A 70 3.45 -9.62 9.49
N LEU A 71 4.07 -10.22 8.46
CA LEU A 71 4.97 -9.56 7.51
C LEU A 71 4.33 -8.32 6.91
N GLY A 72 3.05 -8.44 6.53
CA GLY A 72 2.29 -7.31 5.99
C GLY A 72 2.23 -6.11 6.94
N SER A 73 1.94 -6.35 8.22
CA SER A 73 1.85 -5.29 9.24
C SER A 73 3.22 -4.71 9.61
N MET A 74 4.28 -5.53 9.61
CA MET A 74 5.64 -5.06 9.84
C MET A 74 6.09 -4.11 8.71
N ILE A 75 5.89 -4.52 7.45
CA ILE A 75 6.19 -3.70 6.27
C ILE A 75 5.42 -2.38 6.29
N VAL A 76 4.13 -2.42 6.63
CA VAL A 76 3.35 -1.18 6.76
C VAL A 76 3.92 -0.29 7.86
N SER A 77 4.31 -0.84 9.01
CA SER A 77 4.88 -0.04 10.10
C SER A 77 6.22 0.61 9.74
N ASP A 78 7.05 -0.10 8.99
CA ASP A 78 8.31 0.43 8.42
C ASP A 78 8.04 1.58 7.44
N LEU A 79 7.11 1.38 6.50
CA LEU A 79 6.69 2.42 5.55
C LEU A 79 6.13 3.67 6.22
N LEU A 80 5.34 3.52 7.29
CA LEU A 80 4.83 4.66 8.03
C LEU A 80 5.95 5.40 8.78
N SER A 81 7.01 4.70 9.18
CA SER A 81 8.16 5.32 9.83
C SER A 81 9.01 6.09 8.83
N ASP A 82 9.20 5.56 7.62
CA ASP A 82 9.91 6.23 6.51
C ASP A 82 9.17 7.46 5.97
N HIS A 83 7.86 7.55 6.21
CA HIS A 83 7.00 8.66 5.80
C HIS A 83 6.29 9.31 6.99
N ALA A 84 6.97 9.39 8.14
CA ALA A 84 6.40 9.88 9.39
C ALA A 84 5.91 11.34 9.35
N ASP A 85 6.33 12.13 8.36
CA ASP A 85 5.96 13.53 8.14
C ASP A 85 4.84 13.73 7.10
N ARG A 86 4.32 12.63 6.53
CA ARG A 86 3.35 12.67 5.43
C ARG A 86 2.14 11.79 5.71
N GLU A 87 1.00 12.16 5.15
CA GLU A 87 -0.14 11.23 5.09
C GLU A 87 0.22 10.03 4.21
N VAL A 88 -0.18 8.83 4.64
CA VAL A 88 0.00 7.60 3.86
C VAL A 88 -1.35 6.95 3.65
N TYR A 89 -1.78 6.87 2.41
CA TYR A 89 -3.03 6.25 1.99
C TYR A 89 -2.82 4.80 1.54
N ALA A 90 -3.85 3.97 1.68
CA ALA A 90 -3.92 2.63 1.10
C ALA A 90 -5.34 2.31 0.63
N GLY A 91 -5.48 1.65 -0.51
CA GLY A 91 -6.78 1.28 -1.07
C GLY A 91 -6.71 0.86 -2.55
N PRO A 92 -7.82 0.37 -3.14
CA PRO A 92 -9.14 0.24 -2.51
C PRO A 92 -9.22 -0.87 -1.46
N ALA A 93 -10.00 -0.64 -0.41
CA ALA A 93 -10.13 -1.54 0.76
C ALA A 93 -10.93 -2.84 0.51
N SER A 94 -11.62 -2.96 -0.64
CA SER A 94 -12.44 -4.13 -0.96
C SER A 94 -11.59 -5.40 -0.98
N GLY A 95 -12.00 -6.43 -0.22
CA GLY A 95 -11.27 -7.71 -0.08
C GLY A 95 -10.06 -7.69 0.86
N SER A 96 -9.52 -6.52 1.21
CA SER A 96 -8.34 -6.36 2.09
C SER A 96 -8.62 -5.57 3.38
N GLU A 97 -9.86 -5.12 3.59
CA GLU A 97 -10.28 -4.30 4.75
C GLU A 97 -9.85 -4.87 6.10
N GLY A 98 -10.03 -6.19 6.30
CA GLY A 98 -9.66 -6.85 7.54
C GLY A 98 -8.17 -6.76 7.83
N PHE A 99 -7.32 -6.71 6.81
CA PHE A 99 -5.89 -6.48 6.97
C PHE A 99 -5.59 -5.04 7.40
N TRP A 100 -6.14 -4.05 6.69
CA TRP A 100 -5.88 -2.63 6.98
C TRP A 100 -6.34 -2.21 8.38
N LYS A 101 -7.46 -2.74 8.88
CA LYS A 101 -7.94 -2.53 10.25
C LYS A 101 -6.96 -2.99 11.35
N ARG A 102 -6.01 -3.86 11.02
CA ARG A 102 -4.97 -4.35 11.95
C ARG A 102 -3.65 -3.58 11.82
N THR A 103 -3.61 -2.55 10.99
CA THR A 103 -2.45 -1.65 10.85
C THR A 103 -2.69 -0.36 11.63
N ARG A 104 -1.73 0.57 11.61
CA ARG A 104 -1.89 1.90 12.19
C ARG A 104 -2.71 2.86 11.31
N LEU A 105 -3.10 2.44 10.10
CA LEU A 105 -3.95 3.26 9.24
C LEU A 105 -5.40 3.21 9.74
N GLN A 106 -6.08 4.35 9.64
CA GLN A 106 -7.49 4.49 10.01
C GLN A 106 -8.34 4.61 8.74
N ARG A 107 -9.65 4.34 8.84
CA ARG A 107 -10.53 4.53 7.69
C ARG A 107 -10.56 6.01 7.31
N CYS A 108 -10.41 6.32 6.01
CA CYS A 108 -10.47 7.70 5.55
C CYS A 108 -11.93 8.15 5.41
N GLU A 109 -12.42 8.86 6.43
CA GLU A 109 -13.76 9.44 6.44
C GLU A 109 -13.73 10.84 5.83
N CYS A 110 -13.94 10.93 4.52
CA CYS A 110 -14.05 12.21 3.81
C CYS A 110 -15.08 12.13 2.68
N ALA A 111 -15.61 13.29 2.27
CA ALA A 111 -16.59 13.39 1.18
C ALA A 111 -16.07 12.83 -0.16
N ARG A 112 -14.74 12.87 -0.40
CA ARG A 112 -14.10 12.29 -1.60
C ARG A 112 -14.07 10.76 -1.60
N CYS A 113 -13.96 10.13 -0.43
CA CYS A 113 -13.88 8.69 -0.29
C CYS A 113 -15.24 7.99 -0.15
N ALA A 114 -16.33 8.76 -0.05
CA ALA A 114 -17.64 8.28 0.44
C ALA A 114 -17.53 7.42 1.73
N GLY A 115 -16.43 7.59 2.48
CA GLY A 115 -16.11 6.83 3.70
C GLY A 115 -15.76 5.34 3.52
N THR A 116 -15.49 4.81 2.32
CA THR A 116 -15.34 3.34 2.17
C THR A 116 -14.06 2.81 1.54
N ASP A 117 -13.38 3.60 0.71
CA ASP A 117 -12.42 2.99 -0.22
C ASP A 117 -10.97 3.04 0.26
N HIS A 118 -10.63 3.97 1.14
CA HIS A 118 -9.24 4.18 1.56
C HIS A 118 -9.06 4.11 3.07
N PHE A 119 -7.89 3.63 3.46
CA PHE A 119 -7.31 3.80 4.78
C PHE A 119 -6.21 4.87 4.70
N VAL A 120 -5.98 5.59 5.79
CA VAL A 120 -5.03 6.69 5.87
C VAL A 120 -4.33 6.70 7.23
N TYR A 121 -3.02 6.84 7.21
CA TYR A 121 -2.23 7.28 8.36
C TYR A 121 -2.02 8.80 8.25
N ARG A 122 -2.17 9.50 9.38
CA ARG A 122 -1.93 10.93 9.50
C ARG A 122 -0.90 11.15 10.63
N PRO A 123 0.18 11.91 10.38
CA PRO A 123 1.12 12.36 11.42
C PRO A 123 0.43 13.15 12.53
#